data_AF-A0A661PKX9-F1
#
_entry.id   AF-A0A661PKX9-F1
#
_cell.length_a   1.000
_cell.length_b   1.000
_cell.length_c   1.000
_cell.angle_alpha   90.00
_cell.angle_beta   90.00
_cell.angle_gamma   90.00
#
_symmetry.space_group_name_H-M   'P 1'
#
loop_
_entity.id
_entity.type
_entity.pdbx_description
1 polymer ?
#
loop_
_entity_poly.entity_id
_entity_poly.type
_entity_poly.pdbx_seq_one_letter_code
_entity_poly.pdbx_strand_id
1 'polypeptide(L)'
;MNKASTDQETIAAYQALIENMGRITAQCQELVNAFSQQQPPSQPKATDIDPFNISNTFIELGKAMMANPERLVQAQMSLMNQYADLWQKMLHNSGKPEKPEGQSTSGGKKGDRRFKDAAWEENPLFEHLKQAYLLTAQHIEKTVAETSGLDEKEARKAAFYTRQFVDSMSPSNFLLTNPEALKETIDSKGENLVRGLRNVIEDLKAGEGQLKIRQTDTSAFEVGVNIATTPGKVVFRNELMELIQYAPLTKTVFRRPLLIIPPWINKFYILDLEPKNSFIRWSISKGYTVFVISWVNPDAKLAEKNFVNYMHEGIFAALDAIAMATGEREVNTVGYCIGGTLLASTLAYMAARGDKRIKAATMLVAQVDFSEPGE
;
A
#
# COMPACT_ATOMS: atom_id res chain seq x y z
N MET A 1 -32.53 8.36 -44.07
CA MET A 1 -31.11 7.98 -44.30
C MET A 1 -30.34 7.58 -43.03
N ASN A 2 -30.99 7.28 -41.89
CA ASN A 2 -30.27 6.98 -40.62
C ASN A 2 -30.21 5.50 -40.20
N LYS A 3 -30.85 4.56 -40.91
CA LYS A 3 -30.89 3.15 -40.47
C LYS A 3 -29.63 2.36 -40.87
N ALA A 4 -29.11 2.64 -42.08
CA ALA A 4 -27.95 1.94 -42.64
C ALA A 4 -26.62 2.30 -41.94
N SER A 5 -26.46 3.53 -41.42
CA SER A 5 -25.25 3.91 -40.67
C SER A 5 -25.22 3.29 -39.27
N THR A 6 -26.38 3.20 -38.61
CA THR A 6 -26.52 2.56 -37.28
C THR A 6 -26.26 1.05 -37.35
N ASP A 7 -26.66 0.38 -38.43
CA ASP A 7 -26.37 -1.04 -38.64
C ASP A 7 -24.86 -1.30 -38.88
N GLN A 8 -24.17 -0.41 -39.60
CA GLN A 8 -22.72 -0.51 -39.84
C GLN A 8 -21.89 -0.29 -38.57
N GLU A 9 -22.23 0.71 -37.76
CA GLU A 9 -21.55 0.97 -36.48
C GLU A 9 -21.76 -0.18 -35.49
N THR A 10 -22.96 -0.77 -35.48
CA THR A 10 -23.29 -1.92 -34.64
C THR A 10 -22.48 -3.16 -35.06
N ILE A 11 -22.41 -3.45 -36.36
CA ILE A 11 -21.59 -4.55 -36.89
C ILE A 11 -20.11 -4.36 -36.54
N ALA A 12 -19.57 -3.16 -36.71
CA ALA A 12 -18.18 -2.85 -36.37
C ALA A 12 -17.91 -3.00 -34.85
N ALA A 13 -18.88 -2.64 -34.00
CA ALA A 13 -18.77 -2.84 -32.56
C ALA A 13 -18.74 -4.34 -32.18
N TYR A 14 -19.60 -5.16 -32.79
CA TYR A 14 -19.57 -6.62 -32.58
C TYR A 14 -18.26 -7.25 -33.07
N GLN A 15 -17.75 -6.83 -34.22
CA GLN A 15 -16.47 -7.31 -34.74
C GLN A 15 -15.31 -7.01 -33.79
N ALA A 16 -15.22 -5.78 -33.30
CA ALA A 16 -14.18 -5.39 -32.33
C ALA A 16 -14.29 -6.17 -31.01
N LEU A 17 -15.51 -6.44 -30.53
CA LEU A 17 -15.72 -7.26 -29.34
C LEU A 17 -15.23 -8.71 -29.57
N ILE A 18 -15.57 -9.32 -30.70
CA ILE A 18 -15.12 -10.68 -31.05
C ILE A 18 -13.59 -10.76 -31.14
N GLU A 19 -12.97 -9.77 -31.79
CA GLU A 19 -11.51 -9.68 -31.88
C GLU A 19 -10.86 -9.58 -30.50
N ASN A 20 -11.38 -8.71 -29.64
CA ASN A 20 -10.88 -8.56 -28.28
C ASN A 20 -11.12 -9.80 -27.41
N MET A 21 -12.23 -10.51 -27.58
CA MET A 21 -12.44 -11.81 -26.92
C MET A 21 -11.40 -12.86 -27.36
N GLY A 22 -10.99 -12.84 -28.64
CA GLY A 22 -9.87 -13.63 -29.13
C GLY A 22 -8.55 -13.27 -28.44
N ARG A 23 -8.25 -11.98 -28.31
CA ARG A 23 -7.06 -11.47 -27.61
C ARG A 23 -7.06 -11.83 -26.13
N ILE A 24 -8.19 -11.68 -25.45
CA ILE A 24 -8.38 -12.10 -24.04
C ILE A 24 -8.05 -13.58 -23.88
N THR A 25 -8.60 -14.43 -24.74
CA THR A 25 -8.36 -15.88 -24.69
C THR A 25 -6.87 -16.21 -24.88
N ALA A 26 -6.22 -15.59 -25.86
CA ALA A 26 -4.80 -15.76 -26.12
C ALA A 26 -3.93 -15.32 -24.93
N GLN A 27 -4.25 -14.17 -24.32
CA GLN A 27 -3.55 -13.66 -23.14
C GLN A 27 -3.79 -14.51 -21.89
N CYS A 28 -4.99 -15.05 -21.69
CA CYS A 28 -5.25 -16.01 -20.61
C CYS A 28 -4.37 -17.26 -20.78
N GLN A 29 -4.19 -17.76 -22.00
CA GLN A 29 -3.27 -18.87 -22.26
C GLN A 29 -1.82 -18.48 -21.98
N GLU A 30 -1.39 -17.29 -22.39
CA GLU A 30 -0.06 -16.76 -22.06
C GLU A 30 0.15 -16.64 -20.55
N LEU A 31 -0.84 -16.15 -19.81
CA LEU A 31 -0.81 -16.00 -18.36
C LEU A 31 -0.60 -17.36 -17.67
N VAL A 32 -1.38 -18.38 -18.06
CA VAL A 32 -1.24 -19.75 -17.55
C VAL A 32 0.16 -20.30 -17.87
N ASN A 33 0.65 -20.08 -19.09
CA ASN A 33 1.99 -20.52 -19.49
C ASN A 33 3.09 -19.80 -18.70
N ALA A 34 3.00 -18.48 -18.52
CA ALA A 34 3.96 -17.67 -17.77
C ALA A 34 4.03 -18.14 -16.31
N PHE A 35 2.87 -18.39 -15.69
CA PHE A 35 2.80 -18.93 -14.34
C PHE A 35 3.42 -20.33 -14.25
N SER A 36 3.12 -21.21 -15.21
CA SER A 36 3.62 -22.60 -15.21
C SER A 36 5.12 -22.71 -15.49
N GLN A 37 5.68 -21.88 -16.36
CA GLN A 37 7.11 -21.93 -16.73
C GLN A 37 8.03 -21.32 -15.67
N GLN A 38 7.50 -20.40 -14.85
CA GLN A 38 8.27 -19.69 -13.84
C GLN A 38 8.13 -20.31 -12.44
N GLN A 39 7.40 -21.41 -12.29
CA GLN A 39 7.48 -22.24 -11.10
C GLN A 39 8.81 -23.01 -11.10
N PRO A 40 9.72 -22.76 -10.14
CA PRO A 40 10.95 -23.54 -10.05
C PRO A 40 10.59 -25.02 -9.83
N PRO A 41 11.33 -25.96 -10.45
CA PRO A 41 11.16 -27.39 -10.19
C PRO A 41 11.54 -27.66 -8.73
N SER A 42 10.53 -27.74 -7.86
CA SER A 42 10.58 -28.37 -6.53
C SER A 42 11.83 -28.06 -5.70
N GLN A 43 11.83 -26.91 -5.03
CA GLN A 43 12.32 -26.84 -3.66
C GLN A 43 11.27 -26.10 -2.83
N PRO A 44 10.55 -26.78 -1.92
CA PRO A 44 9.96 -26.06 -0.82
C PRO A 44 11.15 -25.56 0.00
N LYS A 45 11.60 -24.31 -0.24
CA LYS A 45 12.09 -23.55 0.91
C LYS A 45 11.00 -23.71 1.95
N ALA A 46 11.37 -24.04 3.18
CA ALA A 46 10.44 -23.97 4.30
C ALA A 46 10.02 -22.49 4.43
N THR A 47 9.15 -22.05 3.53
CA THR A 47 8.34 -20.87 3.67
C THR A 47 7.51 -21.22 4.88
N ASP A 48 7.78 -20.53 5.97
CA ASP A 48 6.82 -20.40 7.04
C ASP A 48 5.49 -20.07 6.36
N ILE A 49 4.61 -21.06 6.26
CA ILE A 49 3.36 -20.96 5.50
C ILE A 49 2.43 -19.97 6.22
N ASP A 50 2.76 -19.65 7.47
CA ASP A 50 2.03 -18.75 8.33
C ASP A 50 2.98 -17.91 9.21
N PRO A 51 3.78 -17.01 8.61
CA PRO A 51 4.79 -16.23 9.34
C PRO A 51 4.15 -15.26 10.34
N PHE A 52 2.85 -15.00 10.19
CA PHE A 52 2.07 -14.18 11.10
C PHE A 52 1.26 -15.01 12.10
N ASN A 53 1.33 -16.34 12.09
CA ASN A 53 0.58 -17.25 12.96
C ASN A 53 -0.95 -17.04 12.94
N ILE A 54 -1.50 -16.70 11.78
CA ILE A 54 -2.91 -16.43 11.50
C ILE A 54 -3.78 -17.66 11.79
N SER A 55 -3.29 -18.85 11.41
CA SER A 55 -3.99 -20.12 11.56
C SER A 55 -4.30 -20.42 13.02
N ASN A 56 -3.32 -20.22 13.90
CA ASN A 56 -3.52 -20.40 15.34
C ASN A 56 -4.54 -19.41 15.89
N THR A 57 -4.51 -18.15 15.44
CA THR A 57 -5.50 -17.14 15.83
C THR A 57 -6.92 -17.57 15.47
N PHE A 58 -7.13 -18.11 14.26
CA PHE A 58 -8.46 -18.63 13.87
C PHE A 58 -8.86 -19.92 14.60
N ILE A 59 -7.90 -20.78 14.97
CA ILE A 59 -8.17 -21.95 15.82
C ILE A 59 -8.65 -21.52 17.20
N GLU A 60 -7.95 -20.56 17.84
CA GLU A 60 -8.35 -20.03 19.15
C GLU A 60 -9.68 -19.28 19.08
N LEU A 61 -9.92 -18.51 18.01
CA LEU A 61 -11.22 -17.90 17.74
C LEU A 61 -12.33 -18.97 17.67
N GLY A 62 -12.10 -20.04 16.91
CA GLY A 62 -13.06 -21.15 16.79
C GLY A 62 -13.35 -21.83 18.12
N LYS A 63 -12.34 -22.06 18.96
CA LYS A 63 -12.51 -22.59 20.32
C LYS A 63 -13.34 -21.64 21.19
N ALA A 64 -13.02 -20.35 21.18
CA ALA A 64 -13.72 -19.32 21.95
C ALA A 64 -15.19 -19.18 21.53
N MET A 65 -15.46 -19.25 20.22
CA MET A 65 -16.82 -19.28 19.66
C MET A 65 -17.59 -20.53 20.13
N MET A 66 -16.98 -21.72 20.05
CA MET A 66 -17.60 -22.98 20.48
C MET A 66 -17.85 -23.05 21.99
N ALA A 67 -17.15 -22.26 22.80
CA ALA A 67 -17.41 -22.13 24.23
C ALA A 67 -18.74 -21.41 24.54
N ASN A 68 -19.31 -20.68 23.56
CA ASN A 68 -20.58 -19.95 23.70
C ASN A 68 -21.53 -20.25 22.51
N PRO A 69 -21.98 -21.52 22.36
CA PRO A 69 -22.75 -21.94 21.18
C PRO A 69 -24.10 -21.21 21.05
N GLU A 70 -24.72 -20.83 22.18
CA GLU A 70 -25.97 -20.06 22.19
C GLU A 70 -25.84 -18.71 21.46
N ARG A 71 -24.71 -18.01 21.64
CA ARG A 71 -24.46 -16.73 20.96
C ARG A 71 -24.30 -16.93 19.46
N LEU A 72 -23.63 -17.99 19.02
CA LEU A 72 -23.51 -18.32 17.60
C LEU A 72 -24.88 -18.61 16.96
N VAL A 73 -25.74 -19.36 17.66
CA VAL A 73 -27.09 -19.65 17.18
C VAL A 73 -27.92 -18.37 17.11
N GLN A 74 -27.88 -17.51 18.12
CA GLN A 74 -28.57 -16.21 18.11
C GLN A 74 -28.07 -15.32 16.98
N ALA A 75 -26.76 -15.26 16.77
CA ALA A 75 -26.13 -14.54 15.67
C ALA A 75 -26.66 -15.07 14.32
N GLN A 76 -26.64 -16.38 14.10
CA GLN A 76 -27.14 -17.01 12.88
C GLN A 76 -28.64 -16.74 12.64
N MET A 77 -29.46 -16.81 13.69
CA MET A 77 -30.90 -16.48 13.59
C MET A 77 -31.11 -15.01 13.23
N SER A 78 -30.33 -14.10 13.83
CA SER A 78 -30.36 -12.67 13.49
C SER A 78 -30.02 -12.44 12.02
N LEU A 79 -28.99 -13.13 11.49
CA LEU A 79 -28.63 -13.04 10.08
C LEU A 79 -29.76 -13.54 9.18
N MET A 80 -30.36 -14.68 9.51
CA MET A 80 -31.48 -15.26 8.76
C MET A 80 -32.67 -14.29 8.69
N ASN A 81 -33.02 -13.65 9.81
CA ASN A 81 -34.09 -12.65 9.85
C ASN A 81 -33.77 -11.43 8.98
N GLN A 82 -32.54 -10.91 9.04
CA GLN A 82 -32.10 -9.78 8.20
C GLN A 82 -32.12 -10.13 6.71
N TYR A 83 -31.77 -11.36 6.34
CA TYR A 83 -31.90 -11.84 4.97
C TYR A 83 -33.37 -11.97 4.54
N ALA A 84 -34.26 -12.45 5.42
CA ALA A 84 -35.69 -12.51 5.13
C ALA A 84 -36.26 -11.10 4.87
N ASP A 85 -35.88 -10.11 5.67
CA ASP A 85 -36.25 -8.71 5.47
C ASP A 85 -35.69 -8.16 4.14
N LEU A 86 -34.45 -8.49 3.79
CA LEU A 86 -33.85 -8.10 2.51
C LEU A 86 -34.60 -8.71 1.31
N TRP A 87 -34.97 -9.99 1.39
CA TRP A 87 -35.78 -10.67 0.36
C TRP A 87 -37.18 -10.05 0.23
N GLN A 88 -37.84 -9.76 1.36
CA GLN A 88 -39.13 -9.08 1.35
C GLN A 88 -39.04 -7.71 0.69
N LYS A 89 -37.99 -6.92 0.98
CA LYS A 89 -37.76 -5.62 0.34
C LYS A 89 -37.54 -5.74 -1.17
N MET A 90 -36.75 -6.71 -1.62
CA MET A 90 -36.56 -6.97 -3.06
C MET A 90 -37.90 -7.25 -3.75
N LEU A 91 -38.73 -8.15 -3.18
CA LEU A 91 -40.02 -8.51 -3.74
C LEU A 91 -40.99 -7.32 -3.80
N HIS A 92 -41.02 -6.47 -2.76
CA HIS A 92 -41.87 -5.28 -2.74
C HIS A 92 -41.39 -4.18 -3.71
N ASN A 93 -40.07 -3.96 -3.81
CA ASN A 93 -39.49 -2.94 -4.70
C ASN A 93 -39.52 -3.36 -6.18
N SER A 94 -39.56 -4.67 -6.47
CA SER A 94 -39.70 -5.19 -7.85
C SER A 94 -41.05 -4.86 -8.50
N GLY A 95 -42.02 -4.34 -7.74
CA GLY A 95 -43.37 -4.01 -8.23
C GLY A 95 -43.76 -2.51 -8.20
N LYS A 96 -42.94 -1.61 -7.66
CA LYS A 96 -43.25 -0.15 -7.60
C LYS A 96 -41.98 0.70 -7.70
N PRO A 97 -41.92 1.72 -8.59
CA PRO A 97 -40.78 2.61 -8.73
C PRO A 97 -40.83 3.79 -7.75
N GLU A 98 -41.35 3.59 -6.53
CA GLU A 98 -41.33 4.63 -5.49
C GLU A 98 -40.19 4.37 -4.52
N LYS A 99 -39.12 5.17 -4.66
CA LYS A 99 -38.04 5.25 -3.69
C LYS A 99 -38.64 5.72 -2.35
N PRO A 100 -38.52 4.97 -1.24
CA PRO A 100 -38.77 5.56 0.07
C PRO A 100 -37.66 6.59 0.31
N GLU A 101 -38.03 7.86 0.38
CA GLU A 101 -37.12 8.91 0.85
C GLU A 101 -36.61 8.54 2.25
N GLY A 102 -35.28 8.45 2.40
CA GLY A 102 -34.63 8.61 3.70
C GLY A 102 -34.33 7.35 4.52
N GLN A 103 -34.62 6.13 4.06
CA GLN A 103 -34.18 4.92 4.77
C GLN A 103 -32.91 4.34 4.13
N SER A 104 -31.76 4.84 4.59
CA SER A 104 -30.48 4.13 4.47
C SER A 104 -30.64 2.79 5.21
N THR A 105 -30.94 1.72 4.47
CA THR A 105 -31.06 0.39 5.03
C THR A 105 -29.69 -0.08 5.47
N SER A 106 -29.51 -0.09 6.80
CA SER A 106 -28.59 -0.90 7.60
C SER A 106 -27.35 -1.48 6.92
N GLY A 107 -26.17 -0.93 7.24
CA GLY A 107 -24.93 -1.71 7.29
C GLY A 107 -23.69 -1.04 6.70
N GLY A 108 -23.86 -0.24 5.64
CA GLY A 108 -22.73 0.47 5.03
C GLY A 108 -22.28 1.67 5.86
N LYS A 109 -20.98 1.78 6.17
CA LYS A 109 -20.40 3.07 6.59
C LYS A 109 -20.76 4.09 5.51
N LYS A 110 -21.46 5.18 5.88
CA LYS A 110 -21.73 6.30 4.95
C LYS A 110 -20.41 6.67 4.26
N GLY A 111 -20.35 6.52 2.93
CA GLY A 111 -19.16 6.85 2.14
C GLY A 111 -18.22 5.69 1.77
N ASP A 112 -18.65 4.43 1.84
CA ASP A 112 -17.86 3.31 1.27
C ASP A 112 -17.55 3.58 -0.22
N ARG A 113 -16.26 3.75 -0.53
CA ARG A 113 -15.80 4.15 -1.86
C ARG A 113 -16.00 3.07 -2.91
N ARG A 114 -16.20 1.81 -2.51
CA ARG A 114 -16.39 0.66 -3.41
C ARG A 114 -17.75 0.67 -4.11
N PHE A 115 -18.74 1.34 -3.52
CA PHE A 115 -20.12 1.35 -4.01
C PHE A 115 -20.55 2.75 -4.47
N LYS A 116 -19.63 3.50 -5.09
CA LYS A 116 -19.88 4.89 -5.50
C LYS A 116 -20.71 5.03 -6.78
N ASP A 117 -20.62 4.07 -7.69
CA ASP A 117 -21.37 4.12 -8.94
C ASP A 117 -22.89 4.01 -8.68
N ALA A 118 -23.67 4.79 -9.42
CA ALA A 118 -25.12 4.86 -9.26
C ALA A 118 -25.80 3.50 -9.50
N ALA A 119 -25.22 2.62 -10.31
CA ALA A 119 -25.75 1.28 -10.58
C ALA A 119 -25.89 0.43 -9.30
N TRP A 120 -25.09 0.70 -8.25
CA TRP A 120 -25.21 0.03 -6.96
C TRP A 120 -26.48 0.41 -6.17
N GLU A 121 -27.18 1.48 -6.56
CA GLU A 121 -28.46 1.92 -5.98
C GLU A 121 -29.61 1.84 -6.98
N GLU A 122 -29.33 1.98 -8.28
CA GLU A 122 -30.36 2.06 -9.32
C GLU A 122 -30.73 0.70 -9.91
N ASN A 123 -29.81 -0.27 -9.89
CA ASN A 123 -30.07 -1.60 -10.41
C ASN A 123 -30.44 -2.56 -9.26
N PRO A 124 -31.66 -3.15 -9.26
CA PRO A 124 -32.11 -4.00 -8.17
C PRO A 124 -31.20 -5.22 -7.87
N LEU A 125 -30.51 -5.75 -8.89
CA LEU A 125 -29.58 -6.88 -8.71
C LEU A 125 -28.31 -6.45 -7.98
N PHE A 126 -27.70 -5.34 -8.39
CA PHE A 126 -26.48 -4.81 -7.76
C PHE A 126 -26.78 -4.23 -6.38
N GLU A 127 -27.94 -3.60 -6.20
CA GLU A 127 -28.40 -3.14 -4.90
C GLU A 127 -28.54 -4.31 -3.93
N HIS A 128 -29.24 -5.38 -4.32
CA HIS A 128 -29.37 -6.57 -3.48
C HIS A 128 -28.03 -7.21 -3.17
N LEU A 129 -27.14 -7.36 -4.16
CA LEU A 129 -25.83 -7.95 -3.97
C LEU A 129 -24.98 -7.15 -2.98
N LYS A 130 -24.99 -5.81 -3.10
CA LYS A 130 -24.34 -4.90 -2.14
C LYS A 130 -24.92 -5.08 -0.75
N GLN A 131 -26.24 -5.08 -0.60
CA GLN A 131 -26.88 -5.21 0.71
C GLN A 131 -26.60 -6.58 1.35
N ALA A 132 -26.69 -7.67 0.59
CA ALA A 132 -26.36 -9.02 1.05
C ALA A 132 -24.90 -9.12 1.52
N TYR A 133 -23.98 -8.52 0.78
CA TYR A 133 -22.57 -8.42 1.17
C TYR A 133 -22.39 -7.63 2.46
N LEU A 134 -22.91 -6.40 2.55
CA LEU A 134 -22.74 -5.53 3.72
C LEU A 134 -23.34 -6.14 4.99
N LEU A 135 -24.50 -6.78 4.90
CA LEU A 135 -25.12 -7.49 6.01
C LEU A 135 -24.23 -8.65 6.49
N THR A 136 -23.73 -9.47 5.56
CA THR A 136 -22.84 -10.60 5.89
C THR A 136 -21.51 -10.13 6.46
N ALA A 137 -20.92 -9.09 5.88
CA ALA A 137 -19.70 -8.47 6.34
C ALA A 137 -19.84 -7.98 7.78
N GLN A 138 -20.88 -7.18 8.05
CA GLN A 138 -21.18 -6.68 9.39
C GLN A 138 -21.44 -7.83 10.36
N HIS A 139 -22.13 -8.87 9.92
CA HIS A 139 -22.43 -10.05 10.75
C HIS A 139 -21.17 -10.80 11.16
N ILE A 140 -20.28 -11.10 10.21
CA ILE A 140 -19.01 -11.79 10.48
C ILE A 140 -18.15 -10.94 11.42
N GLU A 141 -17.96 -9.65 11.11
CA GLU A 141 -17.15 -8.75 11.95
C GLU A 141 -17.70 -8.62 13.37
N LYS A 142 -19.02 -8.47 13.51
CA LYS A 142 -19.69 -8.39 14.82
C LYS A 142 -19.50 -9.68 15.61
N THR A 143 -19.66 -10.84 14.98
CA THR A 143 -19.50 -12.15 15.63
C THR A 143 -18.08 -12.33 16.18
N VAL A 144 -17.06 -11.93 15.41
CA VAL A 144 -15.67 -11.94 15.86
C VAL A 144 -15.44 -10.96 17.01
N ALA A 145 -15.97 -9.72 16.90
CA ALA A 145 -15.80 -8.69 17.93
C ALA A 145 -16.49 -9.03 19.26
N GLU A 146 -17.63 -9.73 19.23
CA GLU A 146 -18.39 -10.14 20.43
C GLU A 146 -17.92 -11.47 21.03
N THR A 147 -16.92 -12.13 20.41
CA THR A 147 -16.34 -13.36 20.92
C THR A 147 -15.47 -13.06 22.13
N SER A 148 -15.89 -13.55 23.30
CA SER A 148 -15.15 -13.45 24.56
C SER A 148 -14.22 -14.66 24.78
N GLY A 149 -13.15 -14.48 25.56
CA GLY A 149 -12.24 -15.58 25.94
C GLY A 149 -10.94 -15.63 25.14
N LEU A 150 -10.72 -14.67 24.25
CA LEU A 150 -9.44 -14.44 23.57
C LEU A 150 -8.58 -13.46 24.37
N ASP A 151 -7.27 -13.67 24.34
CA ASP A 151 -6.31 -12.64 24.74
C ASP A 151 -6.47 -11.39 23.86
N GLU A 152 -6.19 -10.21 24.40
CA GLU A 152 -6.41 -8.94 23.71
C GLU A 152 -5.66 -8.86 22.37
N LYS A 153 -4.43 -9.39 22.31
CA LYS A 153 -3.61 -9.39 21.09
C LYS A 153 -4.22 -10.31 20.02
N GLU A 154 -4.67 -11.50 20.42
CA GLU A 154 -5.30 -12.46 19.53
C GLU A 154 -6.67 -11.98 19.05
N ALA A 155 -7.45 -11.30 19.91
CA ALA A 155 -8.71 -10.69 19.54
C ALA A 155 -8.53 -9.58 18.47
N ARG A 156 -7.56 -8.67 18.67
CA ARG A 156 -7.23 -7.63 17.67
C ARG A 156 -6.80 -8.24 16.35
N LYS A 157 -5.96 -9.27 16.40
CA LYS A 157 -5.46 -9.97 15.21
C LYS A 157 -6.56 -10.73 14.46
N ALA A 158 -7.45 -11.42 15.18
CA ALA A 158 -8.62 -12.08 14.62
C ALA A 158 -9.53 -11.07 13.92
N ALA A 159 -9.83 -9.94 14.57
CA ALA A 159 -10.64 -8.87 13.98
C ALA A 159 -10.00 -8.29 12.72
N PHE A 160 -8.68 -8.04 12.74
CA PHE A 160 -7.93 -7.54 11.59
C PHE A 160 -8.02 -8.49 10.39
N TYR A 161 -7.60 -9.74 10.53
CA TYR A 161 -7.59 -10.68 9.41
C TYR A 161 -9.01 -11.06 8.94
N THR A 162 -9.99 -11.07 9.84
CA THR A 162 -11.40 -11.24 9.46
C THR A 162 -11.86 -10.11 8.55
N ARG A 163 -11.54 -8.84 8.89
CA ARG A 163 -11.87 -7.70 8.03
C ARG A 163 -11.20 -7.82 6.67
N GLN A 164 -9.91 -8.17 6.61
CA GLN A 164 -9.21 -8.36 5.33
C GLN A 164 -9.86 -9.45 4.46
N PHE A 165 -10.28 -10.56 5.06
CA PHE A 165 -10.99 -11.63 4.36
C PHE A 165 -12.35 -11.15 3.83
N VAL A 166 -13.16 -10.51 4.68
CA VAL A 166 -14.48 -9.97 4.30
C VAL A 166 -14.34 -8.91 3.20
N ASP A 167 -13.36 -8.03 3.28
CA ASP A 167 -13.08 -7.01 2.26
C ASP A 167 -12.64 -7.62 0.93
N SER A 168 -11.88 -8.73 0.95
CA SER A 168 -11.50 -9.44 -0.28
C SER A 168 -12.70 -10.08 -0.99
N MET A 169 -13.74 -10.44 -0.24
CA MET A 169 -14.97 -11.04 -0.77
C MET A 169 -15.98 -10.00 -1.27
N SER A 170 -15.64 -8.70 -1.27
CA SER A 170 -16.51 -7.65 -1.80
C SER A 170 -16.88 -7.91 -3.26
N PRO A 171 -18.17 -7.77 -3.64
CA PRO A 171 -18.61 -7.95 -5.04
C PRO A 171 -17.96 -6.93 -5.99
N SER A 172 -17.46 -5.80 -5.48
CA SER A 172 -16.69 -4.84 -6.27
C SER A 172 -15.36 -5.40 -6.80
N ASN A 173 -14.84 -6.48 -6.22
CA ASN A 173 -13.53 -7.04 -6.58
C ASN A 173 -13.59 -8.01 -7.77
N PHE A 174 -14.79 -8.44 -8.18
CA PHE A 174 -14.95 -9.44 -9.24
C PHE A 174 -15.66 -8.85 -10.45
N LEU A 175 -15.15 -9.16 -11.65
CA LEU A 175 -15.67 -8.63 -12.91
C LEU A 175 -17.17 -8.84 -13.07
N LEU A 176 -17.68 -10.06 -12.80
CA LEU A 176 -19.08 -10.42 -13.03
C LEU A 176 -20.07 -9.74 -12.08
N THR A 177 -19.57 -9.15 -10.99
CA THR A 177 -20.40 -8.53 -9.96
C THR A 177 -20.13 -7.04 -9.81
N ASN A 178 -19.23 -6.48 -10.63
CA ASN A 178 -18.88 -5.06 -10.59
C ASN A 178 -19.53 -4.31 -11.78
N PRO A 179 -20.50 -3.42 -11.54
CA PRO A 179 -21.21 -2.71 -12.60
C PRO A 179 -20.30 -1.79 -13.42
N GLU A 180 -19.33 -1.13 -12.78
CA GLU A 180 -18.37 -0.25 -13.47
C GLU A 180 -17.48 -1.05 -14.42
N ALA A 181 -16.97 -2.20 -13.96
CA ALA A 181 -16.13 -3.07 -14.76
C ALA A 181 -16.91 -3.68 -15.93
N LEU A 182 -18.15 -4.11 -15.71
CA LEU A 182 -19.02 -4.62 -16.77
C LEU A 182 -19.34 -3.54 -17.81
N LYS A 183 -19.71 -2.35 -17.36
CA LYS A 183 -19.99 -1.21 -18.22
C LYS A 183 -18.77 -0.82 -19.06
N GLU A 184 -17.61 -0.65 -18.43
CA GLU A 184 -16.36 -0.36 -19.14
C GLU A 184 -15.99 -1.48 -20.13
N THR A 185 -16.29 -2.74 -19.81
CA THR A 185 -16.07 -3.86 -20.73
C THR A 185 -16.95 -3.75 -21.98
N ILE A 186 -18.20 -3.34 -21.82
CA ILE A 186 -19.11 -3.10 -22.94
C ILE A 186 -18.67 -1.86 -23.74
N ASP A 187 -18.45 -0.73 -23.07
CA ASP A 187 -18.11 0.55 -23.67
C ASP A 187 -16.77 0.48 -24.43
N SER A 188 -15.77 -0.19 -23.85
CA SER A 188 -14.45 -0.42 -24.47
C SER A 188 -14.40 -1.64 -25.39
N LYS A 189 -15.53 -2.35 -25.57
CA LYS A 189 -15.61 -3.59 -26.39
C LYS A 189 -14.57 -4.63 -25.98
N GLY A 190 -14.32 -4.76 -24.68
CA GLY A 190 -13.36 -5.71 -24.07
C GLY A 190 -11.90 -5.24 -24.01
N GLU A 191 -11.55 -4.05 -24.54
CA GLU A 191 -10.17 -3.56 -24.54
C GLU A 191 -9.63 -3.34 -23.12
N ASN A 192 -10.49 -2.97 -22.16
CA ASN A 192 -10.13 -2.86 -20.75
C ASN A 192 -9.56 -4.17 -20.17
N LEU A 193 -10.14 -5.32 -20.52
CA LEU A 193 -9.70 -6.64 -20.08
C LEU A 193 -8.39 -7.04 -20.74
N VAL A 194 -8.26 -6.77 -22.05
CA VAL A 194 -7.01 -7.00 -22.79
C VAL A 194 -5.84 -6.23 -22.17
N ARG A 195 -6.08 -4.96 -21.84
CA ARG A 195 -5.11 -4.10 -21.15
C ARG A 195 -4.79 -4.61 -19.75
N GLY A 196 -5.81 -5.02 -18.99
CA GLY A 196 -5.64 -5.58 -17.64
C GLY A 196 -4.81 -6.86 -17.62
N LEU A 197 -5.11 -7.81 -18.51
CA LEU A 197 -4.34 -9.06 -18.65
C LEU A 197 -2.90 -8.80 -19.05
N ARG A 198 -2.66 -7.87 -19.99
CA ARG A 198 -1.29 -7.46 -20.35
C ARG A 198 -0.51 -6.96 -19.13
N ASN A 199 -1.13 -6.13 -18.29
CA ASN A 199 -0.48 -5.62 -17.08
C ASN A 199 -0.10 -6.77 -16.13
N VAL A 200 -1.00 -7.74 -15.90
CA VAL A 200 -0.72 -8.90 -15.04
C VAL A 200 0.42 -9.76 -15.59
N ILE A 201 0.45 -10.00 -16.91
CA ILE A 201 1.52 -10.76 -17.57
C ILE A 201 2.87 -10.05 -17.41
N GLU A 202 2.90 -8.73 -17.64
CA GLU A 202 4.12 -7.95 -17.46
C GLU A 202 4.59 -7.93 -16.00
N ASP A 203 3.66 -7.86 -15.03
CA ASP A 203 3.96 -7.90 -13.59
C ASP A 203 4.54 -9.25 -13.15
N LEU A 204 4.05 -10.36 -13.71
CA LEU A 204 4.62 -11.70 -13.48
C LEU A 204 6.01 -11.84 -14.09
N LYS A 205 6.19 -11.37 -15.33
CA LYS A 205 7.50 -11.36 -16.01
C LYS A 205 8.53 -10.55 -15.21
N ALA A 206 8.13 -9.37 -14.70
CA ALA A 206 8.99 -8.51 -13.90
C ALA A 206 9.32 -9.06 -12.51
N GLY A 207 8.49 -9.96 -11.98
CA GLY A 207 8.72 -10.64 -10.69
C GLY A 207 9.30 -12.06 -10.82
N GLU A 208 9.79 -12.44 -12.01
CA GLU A 208 10.42 -13.74 -12.26
C GLU A 208 9.56 -14.94 -11.79
N GLY A 209 8.25 -14.87 -11.98
CA GLY A 209 7.29 -15.91 -11.54
C GLY A 209 6.49 -15.56 -10.31
N GLN A 210 6.88 -14.52 -9.58
CA GLN A 210 6.07 -13.93 -8.51
C GLN A 210 5.30 -12.73 -9.04
N LEU A 211 4.04 -12.56 -8.64
CA LEU A 211 3.25 -11.41 -9.04
C LEU A 211 3.80 -10.15 -8.37
N LYS A 212 4.62 -9.39 -9.10
CA LYS A 212 5.16 -8.11 -8.64
C LYS A 212 4.33 -6.97 -9.21
N ILE A 213 3.30 -6.56 -8.46
CA ILE A 213 2.40 -5.48 -8.86
C ILE A 213 3.19 -4.19 -9.04
N ARG A 214 3.39 -3.75 -10.29
CA ARG A 214 4.10 -2.51 -10.59
C ARG A 214 3.15 -1.34 -10.31
N GLN A 215 3.60 -0.39 -9.48
CA GLN A 215 2.84 0.83 -9.20
C GLN A 215 3.17 1.98 -10.15
N THR A 216 4.27 1.88 -10.88
CA THR A 216 4.75 2.91 -11.80
C THR A 216 5.58 2.29 -12.93
N ASP A 217 5.70 3.01 -14.04
CA ASP A 217 6.62 2.65 -15.10
C ASP A 217 8.06 2.99 -14.69
N THR A 218 8.82 1.98 -14.29
CA THR A 218 10.21 2.16 -13.86
C THR A 218 11.14 2.54 -15.01
N SER A 219 10.73 2.34 -16.28
CA SER A 219 11.51 2.77 -17.45
C SER A 219 11.41 4.27 -17.72
N ALA A 220 10.37 4.92 -17.18
CA ALA A 220 10.19 6.36 -17.31
C ALA A 220 11.15 7.17 -16.41
N PHE A 221 11.80 6.53 -15.43
CA PHE A 221 12.62 7.21 -14.41
C PHE A 221 14.05 6.69 -14.38
N GLU A 222 15.00 7.61 -14.47
CA GLU A 222 16.42 7.35 -14.39
C GLU A 222 17.05 8.25 -13.32
N VAL A 223 17.59 7.61 -12.28
CA VAL A 223 18.21 8.28 -11.13
C VAL A 223 19.46 9.03 -11.58
N GLY A 224 19.51 10.32 -11.27
CA GLY A 224 20.57 11.23 -11.69
C GLY A 224 20.32 11.92 -13.04
N VAL A 225 19.32 11.47 -13.81
CA VAL A 225 18.97 12.06 -15.11
C VAL A 225 17.67 12.84 -15.05
N ASN A 226 16.58 12.23 -14.56
CA ASN A 226 15.27 12.89 -14.45
C ASN A 226 14.67 12.88 -13.04
N ILE A 227 15.24 12.10 -12.11
CA ILE A 227 14.97 12.17 -10.67
C ILE A 227 16.30 12.24 -9.90
N ALA A 228 16.32 12.79 -8.68
CA ALA A 228 17.55 12.97 -7.90
C ALA A 228 18.62 13.80 -8.62
N THR A 229 18.19 14.86 -9.31
CA THR A 229 19.03 15.67 -10.21
C THR A 229 19.63 16.90 -9.54
N THR A 230 19.43 17.10 -8.23
CA THR A 230 20.00 18.25 -7.54
C THR A 230 21.52 18.13 -7.50
N PRO A 231 22.29 19.11 -8.04
CA PRO A 231 23.74 19.00 -8.13
C PRO A 231 24.38 18.81 -6.75
N GLY A 232 25.21 17.79 -6.61
CA GLY A 232 25.92 17.46 -5.39
C GLY A 232 27.12 16.55 -5.65
N LYS A 233 27.91 16.28 -4.61
CA LYS A 233 29.09 15.41 -4.67
C LYS A 233 29.14 14.52 -3.45
N VAL A 234 29.57 13.28 -3.62
CA VAL A 234 29.95 12.40 -2.51
C VAL A 234 31.25 12.95 -1.89
N VAL A 235 31.20 13.32 -0.62
CA VAL A 235 32.34 13.90 0.13
C VAL A 235 32.92 12.95 1.16
N PHE A 236 32.22 11.87 1.49
CA PHE A 236 32.68 10.80 2.37
C PHE A 236 32.00 9.48 1.98
N ARG A 237 32.68 8.36 2.19
CA ARG A 237 32.14 7.02 1.95
C ARG A 237 32.74 6.03 2.96
N ASN A 238 31.91 5.12 3.46
CA ASN A 238 32.33 3.93 4.18
C ASN A 238 31.49 2.71 3.71
N GLU A 239 31.51 1.62 4.47
CA GLU A 239 30.79 0.39 4.12
C GLU A 239 29.26 0.55 4.13
N LEU A 240 28.70 1.43 4.96
CA LEU A 240 27.26 1.60 5.13
C LEU A 240 26.65 2.76 4.36
N MET A 241 27.44 3.79 4.04
CA MET A 241 26.89 4.99 3.43
C MET A 241 27.87 5.81 2.60
N GLU A 242 27.28 6.61 1.72
CA GLU A 242 27.89 7.76 1.09
C GLU A 242 27.28 9.04 1.68
N LEU A 243 28.13 10.01 2.04
CA LEU A 243 27.67 11.33 2.42
C LEU A 243 27.73 12.26 1.22
N ILE A 244 26.58 12.77 0.80
CA ILE A 244 26.46 13.70 -0.33
C ILE A 244 26.37 15.13 0.21
N GLN A 245 27.22 16.03 -0.28
CA GLN A 245 27.09 17.48 -0.09
C GLN A 245 26.49 18.09 -1.36
N TYR A 246 25.40 18.84 -1.21
CA TYR A 246 24.75 19.51 -2.34
C TYR A 246 25.35 20.89 -2.63
N ALA A 247 25.42 21.25 -3.91
CA ALA A 247 25.92 22.54 -4.35
C ALA A 247 24.95 23.67 -3.93
N PRO A 248 25.44 24.78 -3.35
CA PRO A 248 24.56 25.86 -2.90
C PRO A 248 23.89 26.57 -4.09
N LEU A 249 22.64 27.02 -3.90
CA LEU A 249 21.91 27.85 -4.87
C LEU A 249 21.87 29.34 -4.48
N THR A 250 22.66 29.72 -3.48
CA THR A 250 22.71 31.07 -2.90
C THR A 250 24.16 31.52 -2.75
N LYS A 251 24.39 32.84 -2.72
CA LYS A 251 25.74 33.41 -2.56
C LYS A 251 26.30 33.21 -1.15
N THR A 252 25.42 33.20 -0.15
CA THR A 252 25.74 33.01 1.26
C THR A 252 24.81 31.97 1.85
N VAL A 253 25.31 31.23 2.83
CA VAL A 253 24.60 30.14 3.50
C VAL A 253 24.64 30.34 5.00
N PHE A 254 23.73 29.70 5.73
CA PHE A 254 23.78 29.61 7.18
C PHE A 254 25.06 28.90 7.61
N ARG A 255 25.66 29.40 8.70
CA ARG A 255 26.88 28.82 9.29
C ARG A 255 26.70 27.34 9.63
N ARG A 256 25.60 26.98 10.28
CA ARG A 256 25.33 25.59 10.69
C ARG A 256 24.74 24.80 9.49
N PRO A 257 25.39 23.71 9.05
CA PRO A 257 24.85 22.87 7.99
C PRO A 257 23.63 22.07 8.46
N LEU A 258 22.91 21.52 7.48
CA LEU A 258 21.77 20.64 7.65
C LEU A 258 22.15 19.23 7.21
N LEU A 259 22.11 18.26 8.12
CA LEU A 259 22.28 16.83 7.84
C LEU A 259 20.93 16.14 7.77
N ILE A 260 20.64 15.51 6.63
CA ILE A 260 19.43 14.74 6.40
C ILE A 260 19.76 13.24 6.52
N ILE A 261 18.99 12.56 7.37
CA ILE A 261 19.11 11.13 7.67
C ILE A 261 17.83 10.45 7.13
N PRO A 262 17.85 9.96 5.89
CA PRO A 262 16.71 9.30 5.28
C PRO A 262 16.52 7.87 5.83
N PRO A 263 15.38 7.22 5.56
CA PRO A 263 15.22 5.79 5.81
C PRO A 263 16.15 4.96 4.93
N TRP A 264 16.47 3.74 5.35
CA TRP A 264 17.16 2.73 4.53
C TRP A 264 16.22 1.63 4.01
N ILE A 265 14.92 1.69 4.35
CA ILE A 265 13.88 0.83 3.76
C ILE A 265 13.66 1.18 2.29
N ASN A 266 13.62 2.48 1.99
CA ASN A 266 13.58 3.06 0.65
C ASN A 266 14.83 3.93 0.44
N LYS A 267 15.05 4.39 -0.80
CA LYS A 267 16.21 5.23 -1.13
C LYS A 267 15.99 6.71 -0.77
N PHE A 268 17.08 7.43 -0.53
CA PHE A 268 17.06 8.83 -0.07
C PHE A 268 16.34 9.80 -1.01
N TYR A 269 16.28 9.50 -2.31
CA TYR A 269 15.76 10.41 -3.34
C TYR A 269 14.25 10.66 -3.25
N ILE A 270 13.53 10.03 -2.33
CA ILE A 270 12.18 10.48 -1.96
C ILE A 270 12.16 11.95 -1.50
N LEU A 271 13.29 12.46 -0.99
CA LEU A 271 13.49 13.87 -0.62
C LEU A 271 14.08 14.72 -1.76
N ASP A 272 14.38 14.11 -2.91
CA ASP A 272 14.95 14.75 -4.10
C ASP A 272 14.41 14.10 -5.39
N LEU A 273 13.09 14.15 -5.61
CA LEU A 273 12.46 13.58 -6.81
C LEU A 273 12.70 14.49 -8.03
N GLU A 274 11.71 15.29 -8.41
CA GLU A 274 11.82 16.30 -9.46
C GLU A 274 12.18 17.67 -8.86
N PRO A 275 12.73 18.62 -9.64
CA PRO A 275 13.08 19.94 -9.12
C PRO A 275 11.95 20.70 -8.42
N LYS A 276 10.69 20.48 -8.83
CA LYS A 276 9.50 21.14 -8.27
C LYS A 276 9.05 20.57 -6.91
N ASN A 277 9.41 19.33 -6.59
CA ASN A 277 9.01 18.64 -5.35
C ASN A 277 10.20 18.10 -4.55
N SER A 278 11.42 18.59 -4.83
CA SER A 278 12.62 18.26 -4.08
C SER A 278 12.77 19.12 -2.82
N PHE A 279 12.69 18.46 -1.65
CA PHE A 279 12.96 19.09 -0.35
C PHE A 279 14.43 19.50 -0.22
N ILE A 280 15.34 18.69 -0.76
CA ILE A 280 16.78 18.97 -0.74
C ILE A 280 17.09 20.22 -1.56
N ARG A 281 16.58 20.31 -2.79
CA ARG A 281 16.70 21.50 -3.65
C ARG A 281 16.10 22.75 -3.00
N TRP A 282 14.92 22.60 -2.40
CA TRP A 282 14.29 23.70 -1.69
C TRP A 282 15.18 24.17 -0.53
N SER A 283 15.76 23.26 0.26
CA SER A 283 16.60 23.59 1.42
C SER A 283 17.86 24.36 1.03
N ILE A 284 18.58 23.94 -0.01
CA ILE A 284 19.75 24.68 -0.52
C ILE A 284 19.37 26.05 -1.12
N SER A 285 18.16 26.18 -1.69
CA SER A 285 17.63 27.46 -2.17
C SER A 285 17.31 28.44 -1.03
N LYS A 286 17.07 27.93 0.18
CA LYS A 286 16.87 28.73 1.39
C LYS A 286 18.17 29.09 2.10
N GLY A 287 19.31 28.72 1.56
CA GLY A 287 20.62 29.08 2.12
C GLY A 287 21.17 28.07 3.14
N TYR A 288 20.67 26.84 3.20
CA TYR A 288 21.34 25.79 3.97
C TYR A 288 22.47 25.13 3.18
N THR A 289 23.60 24.86 3.82
CA THR A 289 24.54 23.84 3.35
C THR A 289 23.96 22.48 3.70
N VAL A 290 23.55 21.70 2.71
CA VAL A 290 22.82 20.44 2.92
C VAL A 290 23.72 19.24 2.67
N PHE A 291 23.71 18.31 3.62
CA PHE A 291 24.30 16.99 3.54
C PHE A 291 23.22 15.92 3.66
N VAL A 292 23.35 14.82 2.90
CA VAL A 292 22.43 13.68 2.95
C VAL A 292 23.22 12.39 3.09
N ILE A 293 22.79 11.52 4.00
CA ILE A 293 23.29 10.15 4.06
C ILE A 293 22.59 9.32 2.99
N SER A 294 23.33 8.79 2.03
CA SER A 294 22.86 7.79 1.07
C SER A 294 23.29 6.41 1.53
N TRP A 295 22.36 5.65 2.10
CA TRP A 295 22.62 4.30 2.60
C TRP A 295 22.89 3.30 1.46
N VAL A 296 23.84 2.40 1.70
CA VAL A 296 24.12 1.26 0.81
C VAL A 296 22.94 0.28 0.85
N ASN A 297 22.60 -0.32 -0.30
CA ASN A 297 21.67 -1.43 -0.34
C ASN A 297 22.40 -2.70 0.11
N PRO A 298 22.07 -3.28 1.27
CA PRO A 298 22.92 -4.30 1.88
C PRO A 298 22.91 -5.61 1.10
N ASP A 299 24.08 -6.24 1.02
CA ASP A 299 24.25 -7.62 0.56
C ASP A 299 24.69 -8.52 1.73
N ALA A 300 25.03 -9.78 1.45
CA ALA A 300 25.45 -10.75 2.46
C ALA A 300 26.65 -10.29 3.30
N LYS A 301 27.48 -9.35 2.83
CA LYS A 301 28.63 -8.83 3.59
C LYS A 301 28.21 -7.95 4.76
N LEU A 302 27.02 -7.35 4.69
CA LEU A 302 26.48 -6.45 5.72
C LEU A 302 25.47 -7.17 6.64
N ALA A 303 25.33 -8.49 6.54
CA ALA A 303 24.33 -9.27 7.29
C ALA A 303 24.45 -9.12 8.82
N GLU A 304 25.66 -8.93 9.33
CA GLU A 304 25.93 -8.77 10.76
C GLU A 304 25.79 -7.31 11.26
N LYS A 305 25.52 -6.35 10.36
CA LYS A 305 25.35 -4.95 10.75
C LYS A 305 24.02 -4.80 11.50
N ASN A 306 24.07 -4.18 12.66
CA ASN A 306 22.90 -3.93 13.50
C ASN A 306 22.65 -2.41 13.66
N PHE A 307 21.60 -2.06 14.40
CA PHE A 307 21.19 -0.66 14.61
C PHE A 307 22.30 0.24 15.17
N VAL A 308 23.21 -0.30 15.99
CA VAL A 308 24.35 0.42 16.57
C VAL A 308 25.39 0.75 15.49
N ASN A 309 25.60 -0.14 14.51
CA ASN A 309 26.46 0.16 13.36
C ASN A 309 25.92 1.34 12.55
N TYR A 310 24.61 1.39 12.27
CA TYR A 310 23.98 2.52 11.56
C TYR A 310 24.13 3.84 12.32
N MET A 311 24.13 3.81 13.66
CA MET A 311 24.38 4.99 14.48
C MET A 311 25.84 5.47 14.33
N HIS A 312 26.82 4.59 14.53
CA HIS A 312 28.24 4.94 14.54
C HIS A 312 28.82 5.19 13.15
N GLU A 313 28.60 4.26 12.23
CA GLU A 313 29.11 4.33 10.85
C GLU A 313 28.19 5.20 9.98
N GLY A 314 26.98 5.54 10.43
CA GLY A 314 26.11 6.50 9.76
C GLY A 314 26.21 7.90 10.36
N ILE A 315 25.40 8.19 11.39
CA ILE A 315 25.23 9.55 11.91
C ILE A 315 26.54 10.12 12.47
N PHE A 316 27.26 9.37 13.30
CA PHE A 316 28.52 9.86 13.87
C PHE A 316 29.60 10.10 12.81
N ALA A 317 29.81 9.13 11.90
CA ALA A 317 30.74 9.29 10.78
C ALA A 317 30.37 10.47 9.88
N ALA A 318 29.07 10.71 9.64
CA ALA A 318 28.60 11.86 8.87
C ALA A 318 28.91 13.19 9.59
N LEU A 319 28.70 13.27 10.91
CA LEU A 319 29.03 14.47 11.69
C LEU A 319 30.54 14.77 11.66
N ASP A 320 31.38 13.76 11.73
CA ASP A 320 32.84 13.91 11.65
C ASP A 320 33.26 14.38 10.24
N ALA A 321 32.71 13.78 9.19
CA ALA A 321 32.94 14.17 7.81
C ALA A 321 32.48 15.60 7.50
N ILE A 322 31.33 16.03 8.05
CA ILE A 322 30.85 17.42 7.92
C ILE A 322 31.82 18.39 8.58
N ALA A 323 32.29 18.08 9.79
CA ALA A 323 33.25 18.92 10.49
C ALA A 323 34.56 19.04 9.70
N MET A 324 35.03 17.95 9.08
CA MET A 324 36.20 17.97 8.21
C MET A 324 35.98 18.79 6.92
N ALA A 325 34.81 18.67 6.30
CA ALA A 325 34.50 19.35 5.05
C ALA A 325 34.24 20.85 5.20
N THR A 326 33.71 21.28 6.36
CA THR A 326 33.21 22.65 6.55
C THR A 326 33.93 23.43 7.65
N GLY A 327 34.65 22.75 8.56
CA GLY A 327 35.14 23.32 9.81
C GLY A 327 34.05 23.52 10.89
N GLU A 328 32.77 23.28 10.57
CA GLU A 328 31.66 23.49 11.49
C GLU A 328 31.30 22.21 12.23
N ARG A 329 31.38 22.25 13.57
CA ARG A 329 31.08 21.11 14.46
C ARG A 329 29.62 21.06 14.89
N GLU A 330 28.88 22.16 14.71
CA GLU A 330 27.49 22.28 15.12
C GLU A 330 26.57 22.08 13.91
N VAL A 331 25.65 21.11 14.00
CA VAL A 331 24.82 20.69 12.86
C VAL A 331 23.34 20.69 13.25
N ASN A 332 22.47 21.05 12.31
CA ASN A 332 21.03 20.81 12.40
C ASN A 332 20.70 19.51 11.68
N THR A 333 19.76 18.73 12.19
CA THR A 333 19.44 17.40 11.64
C THR A 333 17.97 17.27 11.26
N VAL A 334 17.72 16.50 10.20
CA VAL A 334 16.39 16.05 9.81
C VAL A 334 16.41 14.53 9.72
N GLY A 335 15.61 13.84 10.51
CA GLY A 335 15.41 12.40 10.41
C GLY A 335 14.07 12.10 9.75
N TYR A 336 14.06 11.24 8.73
CA TYR A 336 12.83 10.84 8.01
C TYR A 336 12.53 9.36 8.22
N CYS A 337 11.28 9.04 8.60
CA CYS A 337 10.83 7.66 8.85
C CYS A 337 11.78 6.94 9.83
N ILE A 338 12.28 5.74 9.52
CA ILE A 338 13.22 5.00 10.39
C ILE A 338 14.54 5.75 10.61
N GLY A 339 14.93 6.66 9.70
CA GLY A 339 16.06 7.57 9.91
C GLY A 339 15.82 8.54 11.06
N GLY A 340 14.56 8.93 11.32
CA GLY A 340 14.18 9.68 12.51
C GLY A 340 14.17 8.84 13.79
N THR A 341 13.77 7.58 13.74
CA THR A 341 13.89 6.64 14.87
C THR A 341 15.37 6.43 15.25
N LEU A 342 16.25 6.29 14.26
CA LEU A 342 17.70 6.23 14.46
C LEU A 342 18.24 7.53 15.06
N LEU A 343 17.83 8.69 14.53
CA LEU A 343 18.23 9.99 15.06
C LEU A 343 17.78 10.17 16.52
N ALA A 344 16.54 9.81 16.86
CA ALA A 344 16.04 9.90 18.23
C ALA A 344 16.86 9.06 19.21
N SER A 345 17.16 7.81 18.84
CA SER A 345 18.01 6.91 19.63
C SER A 345 19.43 7.46 19.76
N THR A 346 19.96 8.04 18.69
CA THR A 346 21.29 8.66 18.67
C THR A 346 21.37 9.88 19.57
N LEU A 347 20.35 10.73 19.57
CA LEU A 347 20.27 11.90 20.45
C LEU A 347 20.26 11.50 21.93
N ALA A 348 19.53 10.44 22.29
CA ALA A 348 19.55 9.90 23.65
C ALA A 348 20.95 9.40 24.04
N TYR A 349 21.63 8.68 23.14
CA TYR A 349 23.00 8.22 23.34
C TYR A 349 24.00 9.40 23.45
N MET A 350 23.87 10.42 22.60
CA MET A 350 24.69 11.64 22.64
C MET A 350 24.51 12.38 23.96
N ALA A 351 23.28 12.50 24.46
CA ALA A 351 22.99 13.12 25.74
C ALA A 351 23.69 12.38 26.90
N ALA A 352 23.64 11.05 26.91
CA ALA A 352 24.32 10.22 27.90
C ALA A 352 25.86 10.35 27.85
N ARG A 353 26.42 10.68 26.68
CA ARG A 353 27.86 10.86 26.45
C ARG A 353 28.33 12.32 26.53
N GLY A 354 27.42 13.27 26.76
CA GLY A 354 27.72 14.70 26.78
C GLY A 354 28.07 15.30 25.42
N ASP A 355 27.72 14.65 24.31
CA ASP A 355 27.96 15.15 22.96
C ASP A 355 26.85 16.16 22.56
N LYS A 356 27.26 17.39 22.24
CA LYS A 356 26.36 18.52 21.96
C LYS A 356 26.48 19.05 20.52
N ARG A 357 26.97 18.23 19.58
CA ARG A 357 27.16 18.63 18.17
C ARG A 357 25.85 18.92 17.43
N ILE A 358 24.77 18.20 17.72
CA ILE A 358 23.45 18.46 17.12
C ILE A 358 22.73 19.57 17.90
N LYS A 359 22.33 20.65 17.21
CA LYS A 359 21.67 21.82 17.84
C LYS A 359 20.17 21.89 17.65
N ALA A 360 19.69 21.30 16.56
CA ALA A 360 18.28 21.12 16.31
C ALA A 360 18.08 19.77 15.62
N ALA A 361 16.97 19.10 15.95
CA ALA A 361 16.55 17.86 15.33
C ALA A 361 15.09 17.98 14.92
N THR A 362 14.83 17.72 13.64
CA THR A 362 13.49 17.70 13.06
C THR A 362 13.15 16.25 12.71
N MET A 363 11.99 15.78 13.16
CA MET A 363 11.50 14.44 12.89
C MET A 363 10.36 14.50 11.87
N LEU A 364 10.54 13.89 10.71
CA LEU A 364 9.54 13.82 9.65
C LEU A 364 8.97 12.40 9.59
N VAL A 365 7.68 12.26 9.92
CA VAL A 365 6.95 10.98 9.86
C VAL A 365 7.75 9.83 10.52
N ALA A 366 8.34 10.12 11.67
CA ALA A 366 9.22 9.20 12.37
C ALA A 366 8.58 8.76 13.68
N GLN A 367 8.51 7.45 13.89
CA GLN A 367 7.94 6.88 15.10
C GLN A 367 9.02 6.70 16.18
N VAL A 368 8.70 7.15 17.38
CA VAL A 368 9.54 6.98 18.59
C VAL A 368 8.83 6.16 19.66
N ASP A 369 7.50 6.21 19.68
CA ASP A 369 6.64 5.35 20.48
C ASP A 369 5.98 4.31 19.56
N PHE A 370 6.36 3.04 19.74
CA PHE A 370 5.87 1.90 18.97
C PHE A 370 4.80 1.09 19.72
N SER A 371 4.25 1.61 20.83
CA SER A 371 3.16 0.94 21.56
C SER A 371 1.89 0.81 20.72
N GLU A 372 1.64 1.78 19.84
CA GLU A 372 0.53 1.80 18.88
C GLU A 372 1.06 2.07 17.46
N PRO A 373 1.55 1.05 16.73
CA PRO A 373 2.15 1.21 15.40
C PRO A 373 1.14 1.51 14.28
N GLY A 374 -0.15 1.59 14.59
CA GLY A 374 -1.25 1.61 13.62
C GLY A 374 -1.88 0.24 13.41
N GLU A 375 -2.92 0.19 12.57
CA GLU A 375 -3.54 -1.06 12.09
C GLU A 375 -2.72 -1.69 10.95
#